data_AF-A0A1W9LR13-F1
#
_entry.id   AF-A0A1W9LR13-F1
#
_cell.length_a   1.000
_cell.length_b   1.000
_cell.length_c   1.000
_cell.angle_alpha   90.00
_cell.angle_beta   90.00
_cell.angle_gamma   90.00
#
_symmetry.space_group_name_H-M   'P 1'
#
loop_
_entity.id
_entity.type
_entity.pdbx_description
1 polymer ?
#
loop_
_entity_poly.entity_id
_entity_poly.type
_entity_poly.pdbx_seq_one_letter_code
_entity_poly.pdbx_strand_id
1 'polypeptide(L)'
;MRKESTEASSNCFENFEIALPVHGKEKGEKINAEVVTTEQILDWSDSAQKRLKTELELLISVAFPKMPEKDQNEFVEKFFRRLRGDFYRQAILFRNENSELIAATVFDCGNVEYEGRITKTTYFILRAILKEYQELGLGKFISSHILTQLQPDILMVTCYQSLSLHSWVGLPKKVGVSSFEVYPRLEQTNGKDVLITVPFKDIDFVMHIFKQMFPGVINYDQERIDKAIRNLTVLMTRKNDHEEVYDFNPWEKHGRKDKLAEALGLTYKDGVVVMFKKIIER
;
A
#
# COMPACT_ATOMS: atom_id res chain seq x y z
N MET A 1 -17.43 -24.93 31.28
CA MET A 1 -18.16 -23.69 30.96
C MET A 1 -17.51 -23.05 29.76
N ARG A 2 -18.13 -23.17 28.59
CA ARG A 2 -17.76 -22.41 27.39
C ARG A 2 -18.06 -20.94 27.66
N LYS A 3 -17.09 -20.07 27.42
CA LYS A 3 -17.36 -18.70 26.99
C LYS A 3 -16.96 -18.62 25.53
N GLU A 4 -17.95 -18.77 24.68
CA GLU A 4 -17.93 -18.20 23.33
C GLU A 4 -17.72 -16.69 23.50
N SER A 5 -16.59 -16.17 23.03
CA SER A 5 -16.45 -14.76 22.71
C SER A 5 -16.49 -14.63 21.20
N THR A 6 -17.72 -14.56 20.71
CA THR A 6 -18.09 -14.19 19.35
C THR A 6 -17.77 -12.71 19.17
N GLU A 7 -16.54 -12.39 18.75
CA GLU A 7 -16.20 -11.17 18.01
C GLU A 7 -15.17 -11.54 16.92
N ALA A 8 -15.63 -12.35 15.96
CA ALA A 8 -15.03 -12.39 14.64
C ALA A 8 -15.89 -11.50 13.72
N SER A 9 -15.61 -10.18 13.68
CA SER A 9 -16.07 -9.26 12.65
C SER A 9 -15.29 -7.94 12.78
N SER A 10 -14.50 -7.42 11.83
CA SER A 10 -14.31 -7.67 10.41
C SER A 10 -12.89 -7.21 10.03
N ASN A 11 -11.88 -8.08 10.25
CA ASN A 11 -10.50 -7.76 9.86
C ASN A 11 -10.19 -8.13 8.40
N CYS A 12 -11.12 -8.78 7.70
CA CYS A 12 -10.94 -9.21 6.31
C CYS A 12 -11.99 -8.55 5.42
N PHE A 13 -11.62 -8.18 4.19
CA PHE A 13 -12.62 -7.84 3.18
C PHE A 13 -13.41 -9.08 2.77
N GLU A 14 -14.62 -8.83 2.27
CA GLU A 14 -15.42 -9.79 1.52
C GLU A 14 -15.35 -9.44 0.03
N ASN A 15 -15.68 -10.39 -0.84
CA ASN A 15 -15.79 -10.12 -2.28
C ASN A 15 -16.80 -9.01 -2.55
N PHE A 16 -16.52 -8.15 -3.53
CA PHE A 16 -17.42 -7.06 -3.89
C PHE A 16 -17.36 -6.76 -5.39
N GLU A 17 -18.34 -6.01 -5.88
CA GLU A 17 -18.38 -5.52 -7.26
C GLU A 17 -18.28 -4.00 -7.28
N ILE A 18 -17.65 -3.46 -8.32
CA ILE A 18 -17.66 -2.03 -8.62
C ILE A 18 -18.06 -1.80 -10.07
N ALA A 19 -18.71 -0.67 -10.33
CA ALA A 19 -18.97 -0.21 -11.69
C ALA A 19 -18.01 0.93 -12.02
N LEU A 20 -17.14 0.74 -13.01
CA LEU A 20 -16.25 1.78 -13.50
C LEU A 20 -16.87 2.50 -14.70
N PRO A 21 -16.87 3.84 -14.73
CA PRO A 21 -17.35 4.58 -15.90
C PRO A 21 -16.42 4.32 -17.08
N VAL A 22 -16.98 3.92 -18.23
CA VAL A 22 -16.22 3.73 -19.48
C VAL A 22 -16.73 4.72 -20.51
N HIS A 23 -15.81 5.46 -21.15
CA HIS A 23 -16.17 6.43 -22.19
C HIS A 23 -17.00 5.75 -23.29
N GLY A 24 -18.21 6.27 -23.54
CA GLY A 24 -19.10 5.79 -24.61
C GLY A 24 -20.04 4.66 -24.23
N LYS A 25 -20.10 4.21 -22.96
CA LYS A 25 -21.13 3.28 -22.48
C LYS A 25 -22.06 3.95 -21.46
N GLU A 26 -23.38 3.82 -21.64
CA GLU A 26 -24.39 4.31 -20.67
C GLU A 26 -24.32 3.56 -19.33
N LYS A 27 -23.89 2.30 -19.35
CA LYS A 27 -23.59 1.51 -18.15
C LYS A 27 -22.08 1.29 -18.08
N GLY A 28 -21.49 1.64 -16.94
CA GLY A 28 -20.09 1.36 -16.66
C GLY A 28 -19.77 -0.14 -16.75
N GLU A 29 -18.49 -0.46 -16.90
CA GLU A 29 -18.01 -1.84 -16.88
C GLU A 29 -18.02 -2.39 -15.45
N LYS A 30 -18.53 -3.61 -15.28
CA LYS A 30 -18.51 -4.29 -13.98
C LYS A 30 -17.16 -4.93 -13.71
N ILE A 31 -16.58 -4.60 -12.57
CA ILE A 31 -15.34 -5.18 -12.08
C ILE A 31 -15.64 -5.99 -10.83
N ASN A 32 -15.25 -7.26 -10.86
CA ASN A 32 -15.32 -8.18 -9.73
C ASN A 32 -14.04 -8.06 -8.91
N ALA A 33 -14.17 -7.80 -7.61
CA ALA A 33 -13.06 -7.80 -6.67
C ALA A 33 -13.09 -9.09 -5.84
N GLU A 34 -12.17 -9.98 -6.13
CA GLU A 34 -11.97 -11.23 -5.41
C GLU A 34 -10.97 -11.01 -4.28
N VAL A 35 -11.40 -11.20 -3.05
CA VAL A 35 -10.58 -11.05 -1.85
C VAL A 35 -10.08 -12.42 -1.43
N VAL A 36 -8.77 -12.56 -1.32
CA VAL A 36 -8.10 -13.82 -1.02
C VAL A 36 -6.98 -13.60 -0.01
N THR A 37 -6.80 -14.55 0.89
CA THR A 37 -5.61 -14.66 1.73
C THR A 37 -4.53 -15.46 1.02
N THR A 38 -3.28 -15.30 1.43
CA THR A 38 -2.20 -16.16 0.89
C THR A 38 -2.47 -17.63 1.18
N GLU A 39 -3.03 -17.96 2.34
CA GLU A 39 -3.41 -19.32 2.72
C GLU A 39 -4.42 -19.91 1.72
N GLN A 40 -5.47 -19.14 1.38
CA GLN A 40 -6.44 -19.57 0.37
C GLN A 40 -5.82 -19.77 -1.02
N ILE A 41 -4.92 -18.88 -1.45
CA ILE A 41 -4.22 -19.04 -2.74
C ILE A 41 -3.39 -20.33 -2.74
N LEU A 42 -2.70 -20.64 -1.64
CA LEU A 42 -1.87 -21.84 -1.51
C LEU A 42 -2.67 -23.14 -1.47
N ASP A 43 -3.95 -23.08 -1.06
CA ASP A 43 -4.87 -24.21 -1.07
C ASP A 43 -5.55 -24.44 -2.43
N TRP A 44 -5.38 -23.52 -3.39
CA TRP A 44 -5.87 -23.72 -4.76
C TRP A 44 -5.10 -24.82 -5.48
N SER A 45 -5.70 -25.39 -6.53
CA SER A 45 -5.01 -26.33 -7.41
C SER A 45 -3.76 -25.70 -8.06
N ASP A 46 -2.72 -26.50 -8.31
CA ASP A 46 -1.48 -26.06 -8.97
C ASP A 46 -1.72 -25.29 -10.28
N SER A 47 -2.72 -25.70 -11.07
CA SER A 47 -3.08 -25.03 -12.33
C SER A 47 -3.62 -23.61 -12.08
N ALA A 48 -4.45 -23.42 -11.06
CA ALA A 48 -4.96 -22.11 -10.66
C ALA A 48 -3.84 -21.23 -10.10
N GLN A 49 -2.95 -21.77 -9.27
CA GLN A 49 -1.78 -21.04 -8.75
C GLN A 49 -0.85 -20.58 -9.88
N LYS A 50 -0.53 -21.47 -10.83
CA LYS A 50 0.27 -21.14 -12.02
C LYS A 50 -0.39 -20.08 -12.89
N ARG A 51 -1.71 -20.19 -13.11
CA ARG A 51 -2.47 -19.19 -13.85
C ARG A 51 -2.38 -17.83 -13.17
N LEU A 52 -2.66 -17.74 -11.87
CA LEU A 52 -2.56 -16.48 -11.13
C LEU A 52 -1.14 -15.91 -11.20
N LYS A 53 -0.11 -16.74 -11.06
CA LYS A 53 1.29 -16.32 -11.17
C LYS A 53 1.56 -15.66 -12.53
N THR A 54 1.17 -16.30 -13.64
CA THR A 54 1.32 -15.74 -14.98
C THR A 54 0.52 -14.45 -15.19
N GLU A 55 -0.70 -14.38 -14.68
CA GLU A 55 -1.53 -13.16 -14.73
C GLU A 55 -0.87 -12.00 -13.96
N LEU A 56 -0.29 -12.28 -12.78
CA LEU A 56 0.42 -11.28 -11.97
C LEU A 56 1.73 -10.82 -12.61
N GLU A 57 2.51 -11.73 -13.19
CA GLU A 57 3.74 -11.42 -13.94
C GLU A 57 3.43 -10.46 -15.11
N LEU A 58 2.37 -10.76 -15.88
CA LEU A 58 1.91 -9.88 -16.95
C LEU A 58 1.44 -8.52 -16.43
N LEU A 59 0.59 -8.51 -15.38
CA LEU A 59 0.07 -7.27 -14.81
C LEU A 59 1.18 -6.36 -14.26
N ILE A 60 2.14 -6.92 -13.52
CA ILE A 60 3.24 -6.18 -12.90
C ILE A 60 4.20 -5.65 -13.97
N SER A 61 4.57 -6.45 -14.97
CA SER A 61 5.44 -6.01 -16.06
C SER A 61 4.83 -4.85 -16.85
N VAL A 62 3.51 -4.88 -17.11
CA VAL A 62 2.79 -3.80 -17.79
C VAL A 62 2.64 -2.56 -16.90
N ALA A 63 2.33 -2.73 -15.61
CA ALA A 63 2.16 -1.61 -14.68
C ALA A 63 3.49 -0.92 -14.34
N PHE A 64 4.61 -1.66 -14.37
CA PHE A 64 5.94 -1.19 -13.98
C PHE A 64 7.00 -1.56 -15.05
N PRO A 65 6.92 -1.01 -16.28
CA PRO A 65 7.74 -1.47 -17.41
C PRO A 65 9.25 -1.19 -17.28
N LYS A 66 9.65 -0.34 -16.33
CA LYS A 66 11.06 -0.05 -16.04
C LYS A 66 11.62 -0.86 -14.86
N MET A 67 10.79 -1.63 -14.17
CA MET A 67 11.22 -2.43 -13.02
C MET A 67 12.04 -3.63 -13.51
N PRO A 68 13.21 -3.93 -12.93
CA PRO A 68 13.97 -5.13 -13.27
C PRO A 68 13.16 -6.41 -13.06
N GLU A 69 13.32 -7.41 -13.93
CA GLU A 69 12.57 -8.68 -13.86
C GLU A 69 12.69 -9.37 -12.50
N LYS A 70 13.89 -9.36 -11.90
CA LYS A 70 14.12 -9.91 -10.56
C LYS A 70 13.21 -9.28 -9.51
N ASP A 71 13.00 -7.97 -9.57
CA ASP A 71 12.17 -7.24 -8.62
C ASP A 71 10.68 -7.47 -8.92
N GLN A 72 10.29 -7.55 -10.19
CA GLN A 72 8.92 -7.93 -10.58
C GLN A 72 8.56 -9.31 -10.02
N ASN A 73 9.44 -10.30 -10.18
CA ASN A 73 9.27 -11.64 -9.63
C ASN A 73 9.18 -11.61 -8.11
N GLU A 74 9.98 -10.78 -7.42
CA GLU A 74 9.86 -10.63 -5.98
C GLU A 74 8.46 -10.14 -5.55
N PHE A 75 7.85 -9.22 -6.32
CA PHE A 75 6.51 -8.72 -6.07
C PHE A 75 5.42 -9.77 -6.33
N VAL A 76 5.55 -10.58 -7.39
CA VAL A 76 4.64 -11.71 -7.67
C VAL A 76 4.66 -12.70 -6.51
N GLU A 77 5.85 -13.06 -6.03
CA GLU A 77 6.02 -14.00 -4.92
C GLU A 77 5.41 -13.50 -3.59
N LYS A 78 5.08 -12.21 -3.44
CA LYS A 78 4.39 -11.72 -2.24
C LYS A 78 3.00 -12.35 -2.08
N PHE A 79 2.30 -12.65 -3.17
CA PHE A 79 0.94 -13.23 -3.12
C PHE A 79 0.94 -14.66 -2.58
N PHE A 80 2.04 -15.40 -2.76
CA PHE A 80 2.18 -16.81 -2.41
C PHE A 80 2.98 -17.05 -1.12
N ARG A 81 3.38 -15.99 -0.42
CA ARG A 81 4.29 -16.08 0.73
C ARG A 81 3.58 -15.93 2.06
N ARG A 82 3.66 -16.98 2.88
CA ARG A 82 3.20 -16.96 4.28
C ARG A 82 3.99 -15.95 5.10
N LEU A 83 3.28 -15.23 5.96
CA LEU A 83 3.88 -14.37 6.97
C LEU A 83 4.30 -15.18 8.21
N ARG A 84 5.12 -14.57 9.07
CA ARG A 84 5.48 -15.09 10.39
C ARG A 84 4.74 -14.29 11.47
N GLY A 85 4.48 -14.93 12.61
CA GLY A 85 3.80 -14.30 13.75
C GLY A 85 2.30 -14.14 13.53
N ASP A 86 1.71 -13.13 14.17
CA ASP A 86 0.27 -12.88 14.19
C ASP A 86 -0.21 -11.99 13.03
N PHE A 87 0.59 -11.87 11.97
CA PHE A 87 0.25 -11.14 10.75
C PHE A 87 -0.33 -12.11 9.71
N TYR A 88 -1.31 -11.63 8.95
CA TYR A 88 -1.84 -12.33 7.78
C TYR A 88 -1.74 -11.43 6.55
N ARG A 89 -1.65 -12.06 5.38
CA ARG A 89 -1.57 -11.38 4.10
C ARG A 89 -2.88 -11.54 3.35
N GLN A 90 -3.39 -10.43 2.84
CA GLN A 90 -4.58 -10.40 2.01
C GLN A 90 -4.27 -9.71 0.68
N ALA A 91 -4.85 -10.24 -0.38
CA ALA A 91 -4.83 -9.68 -1.70
C ALA A 91 -6.26 -9.42 -2.19
N ILE A 92 -6.41 -8.43 -3.06
CA ILE A 92 -7.65 -8.18 -3.79
C ILE A 92 -7.31 -8.21 -5.27
N LEU A 93 -7.93 -9.14 -5.98
CA LEU A 93 -7.77 -9.38 -7.42
C LEU A 93 -8.98 -8.77 -8.14
N PHE A 94 -8.75 -7.79 -8.99
CA PHE A 94 -9.80 -7.11 -9.73
C PHE A 94 -9.88 -7.68 -11.14
N ARG A 95 -11.02 -8.25 -11.48
CA ARG A 95 -11.28 -8.86 -12.79
C ARG A 95 -12.38 -8.13 -13.53
N ASN A 96 -12.20 -7.92 -14.81
CA ASN A 96 -13.24 -7.35 -15.67
C ASN A 96 -14.32 -8.38 -16.03
N GLU A 97 -15.27 -7.98 -16.88
CA GLU A 97 -16.37 -8.84 -17.35
C GLU A 97 -15.87 -10.07 -18.15
N ASN A 98 -14.67 -9.99 -18.73
CA ASN A 98 -14.00 -11.09 -19.43
C ASN A 98 -13.18 -12.00 -18.49
N SER A 99 -13.25 -11.77 -17.17
CA SER A 99 -12.44 -12.45 -16.14
C SER A 99 -10.93 -12.22 -16.23
N GLU A 100 -10.51 -11.19 -16.97
CA GLU A 100 -9.10 -10.79 -17.08
C GLU A 100 -8.68 -10.01 -15.83
N LEU A 101 -7.48 -10.28 -15.30
CA LEU A 101 -6.94 -9.57 -14.15
C LEU A 101 -6.46 -8.17 -14.57
N ILE A 102 -7.20 -7.14 -14.15
CA ILE A 102 -6.94 -5.74 -14.54
C ILE A 102 -6.22 -4.93 -13.45
N ALA A 103 -6.34 -5.37 -12.20
CA ALA A 103 -5.61 -4.81 -11.08
C ALA A 103 -5.43 -5.86 -9.99
N ALA A 104 -4.38 -5.69 -9.20
CA ALA A 104 -4.12 -6.49 -8.02
C ALA A 104 -3.50 -5.61 -6.94
N THR A 105 -3.92 -5.85 -5.71
CA THR A 105 -3.26 -5.28 -4.53
C THR A 105 -3.01 -6.36 -3.50
N VAL A 106 -1.94 -6.21 -2.74
CA VAL A 106 -1.59 -7.08 -1.62
C VAL A 106 -1.09 -6.23 -0.47
N PHE A 107 -1.51 -6.59 0.74
CA PHE A 107 -1.20 -5.91 1.97
C PHE A 107 -1.17 -6.89 3.14
N ASP A 108 -0.39 -6.53 4.15
CA ASP A 108 -0.28 -7.28 5.40
C ASP A 108 -1.15 -6.61 6.46
N CYS A 109 -1.80 -7.40 7.28
CA CYS A 109 -2.63 -6.95 8.38
C CYS A 109 -2.26 -7.69 9.66
N GLY A 110 -2.39 -7.00 10.79
CA GLY A 110 -2.26 -7.62 12.09
C GLY A 110 -2.23 -6.60 13.21
N ASN A 111 -2.01 -7.11 14.41
CA ASN A 111 -2.00 -6.33 15.63
C ASN A 111 -0.56 -6.13 16.10
N VAL A 112 -0.21 -4.89 16.42
CA VAL A 112 1.10 -4.54 16.99
C VAL A 112 0.88 -4.04 18.41
N GLU A 113 1.55 -4.66 19.37
CA GLU A 113 1.55 -4.21 20.76
C GLU A 113 2.68 -3.21 21.02
N TYR A 114 2.35 -2.05 21.59
CA TYR A 114 3.32 -1.06 22.03
C TYR A 114 2.87 -0.46 23.37
N GLU A 115 3.74 -0.49 24.37
CA GLU A 115 3.47 0.01 25.73
C GLU A 115 2.14 -0.53 26.32
N GLY A 116 1.84 -1.81 26.09
CA GLY A 116 0.62 -2.48 26.57
C GLY A 116 -0.65 -2.12 25.79
N ARG A 117 -0.55 -1.42 24.66
CA ARG A 117 -1.67 -1.10 23.76
C ARG A 117 -1.57 -1.89 22.47
N ILE A 118 -2.66 -2.53 22.09
CA ILE A 118 -2.78 -3.23 20.81
C ILE A 118 -3.25 -2.23 19.75
N THR A 119 -2.52 -2.14 18.65
CA THR A 119 -2.79 -1.26 17.50
C THR A 119 -3.09 -2.11 16.28
N LYS A 120 -4.28 -1.92 15.68
CA LYS A 120 -4.63 -2.56 14.41
C LYS A 120 -3.84 -1.90 13.28
N THR A 121 -2.98 -2.67 12.62
CA THR A 121 -2.03 -2.15 11.63
C THR A 121 -2.23 -2.81 10.28
N THR A 122 -2.11 -2.01 9.21
CA THR A 122 -2.04 -2.48 7.82
C THR A 122 -0.76 -1.98 7.16
N TYR A 123 -0.05 -2.85 6.45
CA TYR A 123 1.08 -2.46 5.60
C TYR A 123 0.75 -2.77 4.14
N PHE A 124 0.62 -1.72 3.34
CA PHE A 124 0.31 -1.82 1.93
C PHE A 124 1.58 -2.08 1.12
N ILE A 125 1.61 -3.18 0.38
CA ILE A 125 2.84 -3.66 -0.29
C ILE A 125 2.86 -3.24 -1.76
N LEU A 126 1.79 -3.57 -2.50
CA LEU A 126 1.72 -3.38 -3.95
C LEU A 126 0.32 -2.99 -4.38
N ARG A 127 0.26 -2.14 -5.40
CA ARG A 127 -0.92 -1.84 -6.21
C ARG A 127 -0.51 -1.80 -7.67
N ALA A 128 -0.81 -2.85 -8.41
CA ALA A 128 -0.59 -2.95 -9.84
C ALA A 128 -1.95 -2.76 -10.54
N ILE A 129 -2.01 -1.88 -11.55
CA ILE A 129 -3.23 -1.54 -12.27
C ILE A 129 -2.87 -1.34 -13.73
N LEU A 130 -3.60 -1.97 -14.65
CA LEU A 130 -3.46 -1.72 -16.09
C LEU A 130 -3.73 -0.25 -16.42
N LYS A 131 -2.96 0.30 -17.36
CA LYS A 131 -2.89 1.74 -17.64
C LYS A 131 -4.26 2.34 -17.95
N GLU A 132 -5.07 1.66 -18.74
CA GLU A 132 -6.40 2.06 -19.15
C GLU A 132 -7.39 2.18 -17.97
N TYR A 133 -7.16 1.47 -16.86
CA TYR A 133 -7.96 1.57 -15.64
C TYR A 133 -7.40 2.56 -14.61
N GLN A 134 -6.15 3.02 -14.77
CA GLN A 134 -5.57 4.04 -13.89
C GLN A 134 -6.30 5.38 -14.03
N GLU A 135 -6.63 5.76 -15.28
CA GLU A 135 -7.34 7.01 -15.59
C GLU A 135 -8.81 6.99 -15.12
N LEU A 136 -9.38 5.79 -14.94
CA LEU A 136 -10.75 5.62 -14.41
C LEU A 136 -10.83 5.79 -12.89
N GLY A 137 -9.70 6.09 -12.23
CA GLY A 137 -9.66 6.34 -10.79
C GLY A 137 -9.65 5.08 -9.92
N LEU A 138 -9.49 3.88 -10.50
CA LEU A 138 -9.49 2.60 -9.78
C LEU A 138 -8.47 2.59 -8.62
N GLY A 139 -7.25 3.11 -8.84
CA GLY A 139 -6.24 3.14 -7.77
C GLY A 139 -6.63 4.00 -6.58
N LYS A 140 -7.34 5.10 -6.81
CA LYS A 140 -7.89 5.96 -5.75
C LYS A 140 -9.02 5.26 -5.02
N PHE A 141 -9.90 4.58 -5.75
CA PHE A 141 -10.96 3.76 -5.17
C PHE A 141 -10.38 2.69 -4.25
N ILE A 142 -9.41 1.89 -4.72
CA ILE A 142 -8.78 0.81 -3.95
C ILE A 142 -8.23 1.33 -2.62
N SER A 143 -7.44 2.40 -2.64
CA SER A 143 -6.84 2.95 -1.41
C SER A 143 -7.87 3.53 -0.44
N SER A 144 -8.87 4.27 -0.94
CA SER A 144 -9.95 4.79 -0.10
C SER A 144 -10.78 3.67 0.50
N HIS A 145 -11.18 2.69 -0.31
CA HIS A 145 -11.96 1.54 0.13
C HIS A 145 -11.20 0.75 1.19
N ILE A 146 -9.87 0.59 1.03
CA ILE A 146 -9.08 -0.15 2.00
C ILE A 146 -9.05 0.53 3.36
N LEU A 147 -8.79 1.85 3.38
CA LEU A 147 -8.80 2.64 4.61
C LEU A 147 -10.18 2.64 5.28
N THR A 148 -11.26 2.76 4.51
CA THR A 148 -12.61 2.91 5.07
C THR A 148 -13.22 1.61 5.56
N GLN A 149 -12.91 0.48 4.95
CA GLN A 149 -13.43 -0.82 5.38
C GLN A 149 -12.57 -1.44 6.48
N LEU A 150 -11.24 -1.45 6.36
CA LEU A 150 -10.40 -2.02 7.41
C LEU A 150 -10.36 -1.14 8.66
N GLN A 151 -10.51 0.18 8.51
CA GLN A 151 -10.39 1.13 9.62
C GLN A 151 -9.16 0.86 10.50
N PRO A 152 -7.95 0.67 9.92
CA PRO A 152 -6.76 0.40 10.73
C PRO A 152 -6.47 1.61 11.61
N ASP A 153 -5.87 1.40 12.78
CA ASP A 153 -5.37 2.51 13.59
C ASP A 153 -4.17 3.17 12.89
N ILE A 154 -3.34 2.35 12.26
CA ILE A 154 -2.19 2.77 11.45
C ILE A 154 -2.18 2.01 10.12
N LEU A 155 -2.09 2.72 9.01
CA LEU A 155 -1.74 2.15 7.71
C LEU A 155 -0.40 2.72 7.22
N MET A 156 0.51 1.87 6.77
CA MET A 156 1.77 2.28 6.15
C MET A 156 1.85 1.82 4.70
N VAL A 157 2.52 2.61 3.85
CA VAL A 157 2.85 2.24 2.48
C VAL A 157 4.20 2.85 2.13
N THR A 158 5.07 2.11 1.43
CA THR A 158 6.28 2.72 0.87
C THR A 158 6.02 3.18 -0.56
N CYS A 159 6.12 4.48 -0.77
CA CYS A 159 6.09 5.10 -2.09
C CYS A 159 7.51 5.30 -2.59
N TYR A 160 7.81 4.68 -3.72
CA TYR A 160 9.07 4.89 -4.44
C TYR A 160 8.90 5.81 -5.66
N GLN A 161 7.66 6.21 -5.98
CA GLN A 161 7.33 7.12 -7.08
C GLN A 161 6.60 8.35 -6.56
N SER A 162 6.92 9.51 -7.13
CA SER A 162 6.23 10.78 -6.86
C SER A 162 4.72 10.69 -7.10
N LEU A 163 4.29 10.15 -8.24
CA LEU A 163 2.87 10.01 -8.56
C LEU A 163 2.14 9.15 -7.51
N SER A 164 2.78 8.06 -7.06
CA SER A 164 2.24 7.21 -5.99
C SER A 164 2.15 7.97 -4.67
N LEU A 165 3.22 8.67 -4.27
CA LEU A 165 3.25 9.51 -3.07
C LEU A 165 2.09 10.51 -3.07
N HIS A 166 1.94 11.30 -4.13
CA HIS A 166 0.85 12.28 -4.28
C HIS A 166 -0.54 11.61 -4.28
N SER A 167 -0.65 10.41 -4.86
CA SER A 167 -1.90 9.65 -4.86
C SER A 167 -2.34 9.27 -3.44
N TRP A 168 -1.40 8.98 -2.54
CA TRP A 168 -1.68 8.62 -1.15
C TRP A 168 -1.90 9.87 -0.29
N VAL A 169 -0.98 10.84 -0.29
CA VAL A 169 -1.11 12.04 0.58
C VAL A 169 -2.33 12.90 0.24
N GLY A 170 -2.87 12.78 -0.97
CA GLY A 170 -4.10 13.44 -1.38
C GLY A 170 -5.40 12.76 -0.90
N LEU A 171 -5.34 11.54 -0.36
CA LEU A 171 -6.54 10.78 0.01
C LEU A 171 -7.38 11.42 1.12
N PRO A 172 -6.84 11.94 2.23
CA PRO A 172 -7.67 12.48 3.31
C PRO A 172 -8.50 13.70 2.92
N LYS A 173 -8.13 14.39 1.83
CA LYS A 173 -8.90 15.53 1.28
C LYS A 173 -10.22 15.10 0.63
N LYS A 174 -10.51 13.80 0.58
CA LYS A 174 -11.73 13.24 -0.01
C LYS A 174 -12.74 12.86 1.06
N VAL A 175 -14.01 13.02 0.70
CA VAL A 175 -15.16 12.55 1.50
C VAL A 175 -14.98 11.06 1.81
N GLY A 176 -15.06 10.69 3.09
CA GLY A 176 -14.97 9.31 3.56
C GLY A 176 -13.61 8.87 4.12
N VAL A 177 -12.51 9.62 3.90
CA VAL A 177 -11.18 9.31 4.48
C VAL A 177 -10.70 10.41 5.44
N SER A 178 -11.59 11.34 5.79
CA SER A 178 -11.29 12.47 6.69
C SER A 178 -11.04 12.06 8.14
N SER A 179 -11.35 10.81 8.51
CA SER A 179 -11.05 10.22 9.82
C SER A 179 -9.57 9.81 9.99
N PHE A 180 -8.71 10.18 9.05
CA PHE A 180 -7.29 9.84 9.07
C PHE A 180 -6.41 11.08 8.85
N GLU A 181 -5.34 11.18 9.64
CA GLU A 181 -4.21 12.05 9.34
C GLU A 181 -3.21 11.29 8.45
N VAL A 182 -2.55 12.00 7.52
CA VAL A 182 -1.51 11.40 6.66
C VAL A 182 -0.17 12.10 6.83
N TYR A 183 0.91 11.32 6.82
CA TYR A 183 2.29 11.80 6.96
C TYR A 183 3.22 11.08 5.99
N PRO A 184 4.24 11.76 5.42
CA PRO A 184 4.38 13.22 5.42
C PRO A 184 3.37 13.89 4.48
N ARG A 185 3.07 15.17 4.70
CA ARG A 185 2.26 15.99 3.78
C ARG A 185 2.71 17.45 3.78
N LEU A 186 2.33 18.19 2.75
CA LEU A 186 2.44 19.64 2.73
C LEU A 186 1.10 20.28 3.11
N GLU A 187 1.16 21.27 4.00
CA GLU A 187 0.05 22.14 4.32
C GLU A 187 0.40 23.60 4.00
N GLN A 188 -0.57 24.36 3.49
CA GLN A 188 -0.36 25.76 3.18
C GLN A 188 -0.73 26.60 4.40
N THR A 189 0.25 27.26 5.01
CA THR A 189 0.07 28.14 6.18
C THR A 189 0.62 29.52 5.85
N ASN A 190 -0.19 30.57 5.97
CA ASN A 190 0.20 31.96 5.67
C ASN A 190 0.87 32.12 4.30
N GLY A 191 0.36 31.42 3.28
CA GLY A 191 0.90 31.46 1.91
C GLY A 191 2.21 30.69 1.69
N LYS A 192 2.72 29.97 2.71
CA LYS A 192 3.92 29.13 2.62
C LYS A 192 3.56 27.66 2.74
N ASP A 193 4.25 26.82 1.97
CA ASP A 193 4.15 25.37 2.12
C ASP A 193 4.97 24.93 3.33
N VAL A 194 4.32 24.26 4.27
CA VAL A 194 4.90 23.73 5.51
C VAL A 194 4.87 22.21 5.44
N LEU A 195 6.02 21.58 5.69
CA LEU A 195 6.12 20.14 5.80
C LEU A 195 5.58 19.69 7.16
N ILE A 196 4.55 18.84 7.11
CA ILE A 196 3.98 18.16 8.27
C ILE A 196 4.47 16.71 8.26
N THR A 197 5.20 16.34 9.31
CA THR A 197 5.70 14.97 9.53
C THR A 197 5.06 14.35 10.76
N VAL A 198 5.42 13.09 11.03
CA VAL A 198 5.02 12.39 12.24
C VAL A 198 5.38 13.25 13.47
N PRO A 199 4.45 13.48 14.41
CA PRO A 199 4.74 14.20 15.63
C PRO A 199 5.89 13.52 16.39
N PHE A 200 6.82 14.30 16.95
CA PHE A 200 8.01 13.76 17.63
C PHE A 200 7.66 12.71 18.70
N LYS A 201 6.60 12.95 19.47
CA LYS A 201 6.09 12.04 20.50
C LYS A 201 5.61 10.67 19.98
N ASP A 202 5.28 10.58 18.69
CA ASP A 202 4.76 9.37 18.06
C ASP A 202 5.85 8.62 17.26
N ILE A 203 7.07 9.18 17.13
CA ILE A 203 8.13 8.60 16.29
C ILE A 203 8.51 7.19 16.76
N ASP A 204 8.74 6.98 18.06
CA ASP A 204 9.17 5.68 18.56
C ASP A 204 8.12 4.59 18.33
N PHE A 205 6.84 4.93 18.55
CA PHE A 205 5.71 4.07 18.26
C PHE A 205 5.63 3.70 16.77
N VAL A 206 5.74 4.69 15.88
CA VAL A 206 5.69 4.49 14.42
C VAL A 206 6.87 3.64 13.95
N MET A 207 8.07 3.90 14.47
CA MET A 207 9.26 3.11 14.17
C MET A 207 9.12 1.68 14.68
N HIS A 208 8.52 1.47 15.85
CA HIS A 208 8.21 0.14 16.37
C HIS A 208 7.29 -0.62 15.41
N ILE A 209 6.18 -0.01 14.98
CA ILE A 209 5.26 -0.62 14.03
C ILE A 209 5.96 -0.96 12.72
N PHE A 210 6.74 -0.04 12.17
CA PHE A 210 7.48 -0.28 10.93
C PHE A 210 8.40 -1.49 11.06
N LYS A 211 9.16 -1.60 12.18
CA LYS A 211 10.07 -2.73 12.44
C LYS A 211 9.36 -4.08 12.55
N GLN A 212 8.11 -4.11 13.00
CA GLN A 212 7.32 -5.34 13.11
C GLN A 212 6.72 -5.77 11.77
N MET A 213 6.16 -4.81 11.01
CA MET A 213 5.46 -5.10 9.76
C MET A 213 6.41 -5.28 8.56
N PHE A 214 7.42 -4.42 8.46
CA PHE A 214 8.29 -4.35 7.28
C PHE A 214 9.05 -5.66 6.96
N PRO A 215 9.50 -6.47 7.93
CA PRO A 215 10.09 -7.78 7.64
C PRO A 215 9.25 -8.66 6.71
N GLY A 216 7.92 -8.69 6.88
CA GLY A 216 7.01 -9.45 6.01
C GLY A 216 7.01 -8.95 4.55
N VAL A 217 7.23 -7.65 4.37
CA VAL A 217 7.33 -6.99 3.06
C VAL A 217 8.59 -7.42 2.33
N ILE A 218 9.71 -7.67 3.00
CA ILE A 218 11.01 -8.01 2.39
C ILE A 218 11.51 -9.42 2.70
N ASN A 219 10.59 -10.37 2.92
CA ASN A 219 10.91 -11.79 3.12
C ASN A 219 11.70 -12.14 4.39
N TYR A 220 11.71 -11.29 5.40
CA TYR A 220 12.57 -11.50 6.56
C TYR A 220 14.06 -11.61 6.19
N ASP A 221 14.47 -11.00 5.07
CA ASP A 221 15.89 -10.89 4.69
C ASP A 221 16.56 -9.92 5.67
N GLN A 222 17.36 -10.47 6.58
CA GLN A 222 17.92 -9.70 7.69
C GLN A 222 18.82 -8.56 7.22
N GLU A 223 19.60 -8.75 6.15
CA GLU A 223 20.48 -7.71 5.62
C GLU A 223 19.66 -6.53 5.08
N ARG A 224 18.58 -6.83 4.34
CA ARG A 224 17.66 -5.82 3.83
C ARG A 224 16.87 -5.14 4.95
N ILE A 225 16.48 -5.87 5.99
CA ILE A 225 15.81 -5.31 7.18
C ILE A 225 16.73 -4.32 7.88
N ASP A 226 17.95 -4.73 8.18
CA ASP A 226 18.92 -3.91 8.90
C ASP A 226 19.25 -2.64 8.11
N LYS A 227 19.42 -2.78 6.79
CA LYS A 227 19.62 -1.63 5.90
C LYS A 227 18.41 -0.70 5.89
N ALA A 228 17.20 -1.25 5.76
CA ALA A 228 15.96 -0.47 5.72
C ALA A 228 15.72 0.31 7.00
N ILE A 229 15.94 -0.32 8.16
CA ILE A 229 15.78 0.31 9.48
C ILE A 229 16.85 1.37 9.70
N ARG A 230 18.11 1.07 9.37
CA ARG A 230 19.24 2.01 9.53
C ARG A 230 19.07 3.27 8.68
N ASN A 231 18.48 3.14 7.50
CA ASN A 231 18.32 4.22 6.55
C ASN A 231 16.96 4.93 6.64
N LEU A 232 16.09 4.55 7.58
CA LEU A 232 14.82 5.23 7.81
C LEU A 232 15.06 6.50 8.66
N THR A 233 14.75 7.65 8.08
CA THR A 233 14.89 8.94 8.76
C THR A 233 13.65 9.29 9.58
N VAL A 234 13.78 10.29 10.46
CA VAL A 234 12.66 10.88 11.22
C VAL A 234 11.55 11.48 10.34
N LEU A 235 11.86 11.79 9.07
CA LEU A 235 10.89 12.27 8.08
C LEU A 235 10.18 11.12 7.35
N MET A 236 10.38 9.88 7.81
CA MET A 236 9.88 8.66 7.18
C MET A 236 10.43 8.44 5.77
N THR A 237 11.63 8.95 5.48
CA THR A 237 12.34 8.71 4.21
C THR A 237 13.30 7.54 4.37
N ARG A 238 13.31 6.61 3.41
CA ARG A 238 14.21 5.46 3.36
C ARG A 238 15.33 5.75 2.38
N LYS A 239 16.52 6.04 2.88
CA LYS A 239 17.67 6.44 2.06
C LYS A 239 18.34 5.26 1.36
N ASN A 240 18.69 5.42 0.09
CA ASN A 240 19.50 4.45 -0.69
C ASN A 240 18.96 3.02 -0.66
N ASP A 241 17.64 2.88 -0.72
CA ASP A 241 16.94 1.63 -0.45
C ASP A 241 16.89 0.72 -1.68
N HIS A 242 16.73 1.31 -2.87
CA HIS A 242 16.61 0.58 -4.13
C HIS A 242 17.44 1.23 -5.24
N GLU A 243 18.34 0.47 -5.86
CA GLU A 243 19.32 1.04 -6.79
C GLU A 243 18.74 1.38 -8.17
N GLU A 244 17.64 0.76 -8.60
CA GLU A 244 17.22 0.84 -10.01
C GLU A 244 15.70 0.93 -10.22
N VAL A 245 14.89 0.89 -9.15
CA VAL A 245 13.49 0.49 -9.30
C VAL A 245 12.54 1.66 -9.61
N TYR A 246 12.85 2.91 -9.22
CA TYR A 246 11.83 3.96 -9.27
C TYR A 246 12.28 5.41 -9.51
N ASP A 247 11.42 6.10 -10.29
CA ASP A 247 11.55 7.41 -10.93
C ASP A 247 11.28 8.57 -9.93
N PHE A 248 12.04 8.66 -8.83
CA PHE A 248 12.31 9.97 -8.20
C PHE A 248 13.44 10.70 -8.95
N ASN A 249 13.47 10.52 -10.27
CA ASN A 249 14.31 11.30 -11.17
C ASN A 249 13.94 12.76 -10.92
N PRO A 250 14.93 13.63 -10.68
CA PRO A 250 14.72 14.88 -9.96
C PRO A 250 13.80 15.78 -10.77
N TRP A 251 12.48 15.72 -10.52
CA TRP A 251 11.43 16.75 -10.66
C TRP A 251 11.29 17.51 -12.00
N GLU A 252 12.16 17.27 -12.97
CA GLU A 252 12.41 18.14 -14.11
C GLU A 252 11.81 17.58 -15.40
N LYS A 253 11.56 16.26 -15.47
CA LYS A 253 11.10 15.59 -16.70
C LYS A 253 9.74 16.05 -17.22
N HIS A 254 8.96 16.78 -16.42
CA HIS A 254 7.67 17.35 -16.82
C HIS A 254 7.49 18.82 -16.44
N GLY A 255 8.56 19.54 -16.08
CA GLY A 255 8.49 20.96 -15.69
C GLY A 255 7.66 21.26 -14.43
N ARG A 256 7.38 20.26 -13.59
CA ARG A 256 6.61 20.42 -12.35
C ARG A 256 7.48 20.17 -11.13
N LYS A 257 7.64 21.18 -10.28
CA LYS A 257 8.35 21.07 -9.01
C LYS A 257 7.53 20.24 -8.01
N ASP A 258 8.02 19.06 -7.63
CA ASP A 258 7.43 18.30 -6.52
C ASP A 258 7.92 18.88 -5.19
N LYS A 259 7.15 19.84 -4.68
CA LYS A 259 7.48 20.53 -3.44
C LYS A 259 7.55 19.61 -2.23
N LEU A 260 6.74 18.53 -2.18
CA LEU A 260 6.71 17.63 -1.03
C LEU A 260 8.02 16.84 -0.98
N ALA A 261 8.44 16.31 -2.12
CA ALA A 261 9.67 15.57 -2.18
C ALA A 261 10.92 16.43 -2.02
N GLU A 262 10.90 17.67 -2.53
CA GLU A 262 11.94 18.67 -2.25
C GLU A 262 12.04 18.96 -0.75
N ALA A 263 10.90 19.18 -0.07
CA ALA A 263 10.86 19.41 1.37
C ALA A 263 11.36 18.21 2.19
N LEU A 264 11.17 16.99 1.66
CA LEU A 264 11.69 15.75 2.24
C LEU A 264 13.17 15.49 1.91
N GLY A 265 13.79 16.31 1.05
CA GLY A 265 15.17 16.15 0.60
C GLY A 265 15.40 14.82 -0.10
N LEU A 266 14.46 14.38 -0.94
CA LEU A 266 14.56 13.11 -1.65
C LEU A 266 15.56 13.18 -2.81
N THR A 267 16.35 12.12 -2.95
CA THR A 267 17.27 11.89 -4.07
C THR A 267 16.90 10.63 -4.84
N TYR A 268 17.58 10.40 -5.96
CA TYR A 268 17.54 9.13 -6.68
C TYR A 268 17.83 7.97 -5.70
N LYS A 269 17.06 6.88 -5.78
CA LYS A 269 17.11 5.68 -4.89
C LYS A 269 16.41 5.78 -3.52
N ASP A 270 15.78 6.90 -3.20
CA ASP A 270 15.02 7.03 -1.94
C ASP A 270 13.61 6.44 -2.04
N GLY A 271 13.05 6.05 -0.90
CA GLY A 271 11.64 5.75 -0.72
C GLY A 271 11.01 6.65 0.36
N VAL A 272 9.69 6.80 0.34
CA VAL A 272 8.94 7.49 1.39
C VAL A 272 7.94 6.54 2.01
N VAL A 273 8.03 6.32 3.32
CA VAL A 273 6.98 5.63 4.06
C VAL A 273 5.88 6.64 4.35
N VAL A 274 4.77 6.52 3.63
CA VAL A 274 3.55 7.26 3.92
C VAL A 274 2.77 6.50 4.97
N MET A 275 2.32 7.21 5.99
CA MET A 275 1.55 6.66 7.09
C MET A 275 0.22 7.39 7.20
N PHE A 276 -0.84 6.63 7.38
CA PHE A 276 -2.14 7.09 7.82
C PHE A 276 -2.33 6.72 9.28
N LYS A 277 -2.78 7.68 10.08
CA LYS A 277 -3.13 7.49 11.48
C LYS A 277 -4.60 7.83 11.68
N LYS A 278 -5.36 6.92 12.27
CA LYS A 278 -6.76 7.15 12.59
C LYS A 278 -6.89 8.27 13.62
N ILE A 279 -7.77 9.21 13.34
CA ILE A 279 -8.15 10.28 14.28
C ILE A 279 -9.08 9.64 15.30
N ILE A 280 -8.65 9.58 16.55
CA ILE A 280 -9.50 9.20 17.67
C ILE A 280 -10.19 10.48 18.12
N GLU A 281 -11.47 10.64 17.80
CA GLU A 281 -12.29 11.71 18.38
C GLU A 281 -12.27 11.53 19.90
N ARG A 282 -11.89 12.60 20.61
CA ARG A 282 -11.89 12.67 22.08
C ARG A 282 -13.23 13.16 22.56
#